data_AF-A0AAV4ZFY2-F1
#
_entry.id   AF-A0AAV4ZFY2-F1
#
_cell.length_a   1.000
_cell.length_b   1.000
_cell.length_c   1.000
_cell.angle_alpha   90.00
_cell.angle_beta   90.00
_cell.angle_gamma   90.00
#
_symmetry.space_group_name_H-M   'P 1'
#
loop_
_entity.id
_entity.type
_entity.pdbx_description
1 polymer ?
#
loop_
_entity_poly.entity_id
_entity_poly.type
_entity_poly.pdbx_seq_one_letter_code
_entity_poly.pdbx_strand_id
1 'polypeptide(L)' 'MRLVRFDNDGVDFDDGLRLMTEGALTLNGAPCFRVGVYRRRGEVYVRSGTVYPDRRRGARSMRAETLRSVVAAEMRAD' A
#
# COMPACT_ATOMS: atom_id res chain seq x y z
N MET A 1 10.84 7.63 -11.71
CA MET A 1 10.32 7.48 -10.34
C MET A 1 8.79 7.47 -10.37
N ARG A 2 8.15 6.41 -9.85
CA ARG A 2 6.69 6.19 -9.99
C ARG A 2 5.92 6.75 -8.79
N LEU A 3 4.86 7.51 -9.08
CA LEU A 3 3.84 7.90 -8.10
C LEU A 3 2.72 6.85 -8.08
N VAL A 4 2.17 6.59 -6.91
CA VAL A 4 1.02 5.71 -6.67
C VAL A 4 -0.09 6.55 -6.06
N ARG A 5 -1.26 6.59 -6.70
CA ARG A 5 -2.46 7.28 -6.20
C ARG A 5 -3.12 6.48 -5.08
N PHE A 6 -3.81 7.12 -4.15
CA PHE A 6 -4.59 6.42 -3.10
C PHE A 6 -5.99 6.01 -3.58
N ASP A 7 -6.11 5.60 -4.83
CA ASP A 7 -7.37 5.23 -5.48
C ASP A 7 -7.10 4.14 -6.53
N ASN A 8 -7.19 2.88 -6.08
CA ASN A 8 -7.10 1.68 -6.92
C ASN A 8 -5.86 1.62 -7.84
N ASP A 9 -4.75 2.22 -7.38
CA ASP A 9 -3.47 2.22 -8.08
C ASP A 9 -2.49 1.27 -7.42
N GLY A 10 -1.58 0.70 -8.21
CA GLY A 10 -0.68 -0.33 -7.77
C GLY A 10 0.73 -0.20 -8.31
N VAL A 11 1.65 -0.88 -7.65
CA VAL A 11 3.04 -0.99 -8.05
C VAL A 11 3.58 -2.38 -7.78
N ASP A 12 4.29 -2.91 -8.77
CA ASP A 12 5.01 -4.17 -8.70
C ASP A 12 6.49 -3.86 -8.47
N PHE A 13 7.13 -4.66 -7.62
CA PHE A 13 8.55 -4.59 -7.34
C PHE A 13 9.23 -5.88 -7.82
N ASP A 14 10.53 -5.78 -8.13
CA ASP A 14 11.32 -6.87 -8.70
C ASP A 14 11.46 -8.08 -7.77
N ASP A 15 11.22 -7.90 -6.46
CA ASP A 15 11.23 -8.97 -5.45
C ASP A 15 9.91 -9.77 -5.38
N GLY A 16 9.01 -9.57 -6.36
CA GLY A 16 7.71 -10.25 -6.41
C GLY A 16 6.70 -9.72 -5.38
N LEU A 17 6.92 -8.52 -4.84
CA LEU A 17 5.93 -7.78 -4.07
C LEU A 17 5.05 -6.95 -5.01
N ARG A 18 3.73 -7.00 -4.80
CA ARG A 18 2.78 -6.04 -5.37
C ARG A 18 2.04 -5.33 -4.24
N LEU A 19 1.97 -4.02 -4.34
CA LEU A 19 1.18 -3.17 -3.44
C LEU A 19 0.08 -2.51 -4.24
N MET A 20 -1.17 -2.66 -3.80
CA MET A 20 -2.34 -2.00 -4.38
C MET A 20 -2.98 -1.11 -3.33
N THR A 21 -3.12 0.16 -3.63
CA THR A 21 -3.98 1.05 -2.86
C THR A 21 -5.44 0.71 -3.18
N GLU A 22 -6.30 0.68 -2.17
CA GLU A 22 -7.69 0.24 -2.27
C GLU A 22 -8.65 1.31 -1.74
N GLY A 23 -8.25 2.57 -1.87
CA GLY A 23 -8.99 3.76 -1.47
C GLY A 23 -8.45 4.44 -0.19
N ALA A 24 -8.74 5.74 -0.09
CA ALA A 24 -8.57 6.51 1.13
C ALA A 24 -9.78 6.36 2.05
N LEU A 25 -9.56 6.31 3.36
CA LEU A 25 -10.61 6.17 4.38
C LEU A 25 -10.22 6.89 5.68
N THR A 26 -11.09 6.80 6.68
CA THR A 26 -10.85 7.29 8.03
C THR A 26 -11.10 6.16 9.01
N LEU A 27 -10.12 5.87 9.87
CA LEU A 27 -10.21 4.88 10.94
C LEU A 27 -9.99 5.59 12.26
N ASN A 28 -10.92 5.45 13.21
CA ASN A 28 -10.85 6.08 14.53
C ASN A 28 -10.56 7.60 14.49
N GLY A 29 -11.09 8.31 13.49
CA GLY A 29 -10.86 9.74 13.28
C GLY A 29 -9.54 10.10 12.58
N ALA A 30 -8.65 9.13 12.35
CA ALA A 30 -7.39 9.33 11.64
C ALA A 30 -7.54 9.04 10.13
N PRO A 31 -7.12 9.95 9.24
CA PRO A 31 -7.10 9.69 7.80
C PRO A 31 -6.04 8.65 7.46
N CYS A 32 -6.44 7.58 6.78
CA CYS A 32 -5.56 6.51 6.31
C CYS A 32 -5.91 6.15 4.86
N PHE A 33 -5.18 5.19 4.30
CA PHE A 33 -5.52 4.56 3.03
C PHE A 33 -5.30 3.06 3.15
N ARG A 34 -6.18 2.27 2.51
CA ARG A 34 -6.08 0.82 2.56
C ARG A 34 -5.08 0.35 1.51
N VAL A 35 -4.19 -0.56 1.88
CA VAL A 35 -3.24 -1.18 0.94
C VAL A 35 -3.36 -2.69 1.03
N GLY A 36 -3.69 -3.32 -0.09
CA GLY A 36 -3.54 -4.76 -0.25
C GLY A 36 -2.09 -5.11 -0.54
N VAL A 37 -1.55 -6.06 0.23
CA VAL A 37 -0.21 -6.60 0.05
C VAL A 37 -0.33 -7.94 -0.67
N TYR A 38 0.37 -8.09 -1.79
CA TYR A 38 0.33 -9.28 -2.62
C TYR A 38 1.74 -9.83 -2.84
N ARG A 39 1.86 -11.15 -2.83
CA ARG A 39 3.12 -11.86 -3.12
C ARG A 39 2.97 -12.73 -4.35
N ARG A 40 3.99 -12.71 -5.20
CA ARG A 40 4.06 -13.56 -6.39
C ARG A 40 4.14 -15.02 -5.96
N ARG A 41 3.28 -15.87 -6.53
CA ARG A 41 3.30 -17.33 -6.42
C ARG A 41 3.17 -17.91 -7.83
N GLY A 42 4.29 -18.30 -8.43
CA GLY A 42 4.35 -18.68 -9.84
C GLY A 42 4.06 -17.47 -10.75
N GLU A 43 3.03 -17.59 -11.59
CA GLU A 43 2.63 -16.56 -12.55
C GLU A 43 1.61 -15.56 -12.00
N VAL A 44 1.09 -15.78 -10.79
CA VAL A 44 0.03 -14.97 -10.19
C VAL A 44 0.49 -14.23 -8.93
N TYR A 45 -0.24 -13.17 -8.58
CA TYR A 45 -0.09 -12.47 -7.30
C TYR A 45 -1.24 -12.87 -6.37
N VAL A 46 -0.90 -13.34 -5.16
CA VAL A 46 -1.87 -13.74 -4.14
C VAL A 46 -1.82 -12.74 -2.98
N ARG A 47 -2.99 -12.30 -2.51
CA ARG A 47 -3.06 -11.39 -1.36
C ARG A 47 -2.51 -12.08 -0.12
N SER A 48 -1.50 -11.46 0.50
CA SER A 48 -0.92 -11.92 1.76
C SER A 48 -1.43 -11.14 2.96
N GLY A 49 -2.00 -9.96 2.76
CA GLY A 49 -2.52 -9.14 3.85
C GLY A 49 -3.14 -7.82 3.41
N THR A 50 -3.56 -7.06 4.40
CA THR A 50 -4.07 -5.68 4.24
C THR A 50 -3.47 -4.83 5.33
N VAL A 51 -2.96 -3.67 4.98
CA VAL A 51 -2.47 -2.68 5.95
C VAL A 51 -3.19 -1.35 5.76
N TYR A 52 -3.17 -0.51 6.80
CA TYR A 52 -3.87 0.78 6.82
C TYR A 52 -2.94 1.94 7.19
N PRO A 53 -1.94 2.25 6.34
CA PRO A 53 -1.02 3.32 6.67
C PRO A 53 -1.70 4.67 6.85
N ASP A 54 -1.10 5.46 7.74
CA ASP A 54 -1.48 6.85 7.94
C ASP A 54 -1.34 7.66 6.65
N ARG A 55 -2.36 8.47 6.39
CA ARG A 55 -2.40 9.39 5.27
C ARG A 55 -2.27 10.80 5.80
N ARG A 56 -1.26 11.54 5.34
CA ARG A 56 -1.24 13.00 5.56
C ARG A 56 -2.57 13.61 5.06
N ARG A 57 -3.20 14.45 5.88
CA ARG A 57 -4.49 15.10 5.55
C ARG A 57 -4.41 15.77 4.17
N GLY A 58 -5.31 15.38 3.27
CA GLY A 58 -5.39 15.91 1.90
C GLY A 58 -4.46 15.26 0.86
N ALA A 59 -3.53 14.40 1.25
CA ALA A 59 -2.66 13.70 0.30
C ALA A 59 -3.46 12.71 -0.58
N ARG A 60 -3.15 12.66 -1.87
CA ARG A 60 -3.83 11.80 -2.87
C ARG A 60 -2.92 10.77 -3.53
N SER A 61 -1.63 10.85 -3.28
CA SER A 61 -0.62 9.96 -3.85
C SER A 61 0.67 10.00 -3.02
N MET A 62 1.53 9.02 -3.22
CA MET A 62 2.92 9.06 -2.73
C MET A 62 3.87 8.35 -3.70
N ARG A 63 5.17 8.39 -3.42
CA ARG A 63 6.18 7.66 -4.20
C ARG A 63 6.08 6.16 -3.89
N ALA A 64 6.30 5.32 -4.89
CA ALA A 64 6.27 3.86 -4.72
C ALA A 64 7.24 3.35 -3.64
N GLU A 65 8.45 3.91 -3.56
CA GLU A 65 9.43 3.55 -2.52
C GLU A 65 8.96 3.95 -1.12
N THR A 66 8.37 5.14 -0.97
CA THR A 66 7.77 5.58 0.29
C THR A 66 6.62 4.65 0.70
N LEU A 67 5.76 4.28 -0.26
CA LEU A 67 4.68 3.32 -0.01
C LEU A 67 5.23 1.99 0.50
N ARG A 68 6.27 1.44 -0.14
CA ARG A 68 6.91 0.20 0.28
C ARG A 68 7.47 0.29 1.69
N SER A 69 8.19 1.36 2.00
CA SER A 69 8.78 1.56 3.34
C SER A 69 7.72 1.64 4.43
N VAL A 70 6.64 2.39 4.19
CA VAL A 70 5.56 2.53 5.17
C VAL A 70 4.81 1.22 5.37
N VAL A 71 4.45 0.51 4.30
CA VAL A 71 3.81 -0.81 4.39
C VAL A 71 4.69 -1.81 5.14
N ALA A 72 6.00 -1.80 4.90
CA ALA A 72 6.93 -2.67 5.60
C ALA A 72 7.06 -2.34 7.09
N ALA A 73 6.84 -1.09 7.50
CA ALA A 73 6.81 -0.70 8.91
C ALA A 73 5.54 -1.21 9.60
N GLU A 74 4.37 -1.02 8.97
CA GLU A 74 3.08 -1.54 9.47
C GLU A 74 3.12 -3.06 9.67
N MET A 75 3.61 -3.81 8.68
CA MET A 75 3.69 -5.27 8.76
C MET A 75 4.64 -5.83 9.83
N ARG A 76 5.48 -4.99 10.45
CA ARG A 76 6.36 -5.39 11.57
C ARG A 76 5.78 -5.04 12.93
N ALA A 77 4.75 -4.20 12.97
CA ALA A 77 4.08 -3.78 14.19
C ALA A 77 2.96 -4.76 14.60
N ASP A 78 2.46 -5.55 13.65
CA ASP A 78 1.60 -6.73 13.85
C ASP A 78 2.41 -7.98 14.25
#